data_AF-A0A349HDB7-F1
#
_entry.id   AF-A0A349HDB7-F1
#
_cell.length_a   1.000
_cell.length_b   1.000
_cell.length_c   1.000
_cell.angle_alpha   90.00
_cell.angle_beta   90.00
_cell.angle_gamma   90.00
#
_symmetry.space_group_name_H-M   'P 1'
#
loop_
_entity.id
_entity.type
_entity.pdbx_description
1 polymer ?
#
loop_
_entity_poly.entity_id
_entity_poly.type
_entity_poly.pdbx_seq_one_letter_code
_entity_poly.pdbx_strand_id
1 'polypeptide(L)'
;MSDTGGIAQLKPLIKASTRLHFRNKVVDLPDTETRPLKIDIHKSLEEVRITDCVESLDARNHGEQRLWQGDFIGAWGAVAHLQDSPDDQNWLGYIRPVADFFLGVELNTATLFPELAQIVHCWPAILRAAFKVEAALQGIDEGDRRIADAILGTVNFYDLALRSKINQMLKEADWVEFKGDEMDGKLYLKPSLPCELCNDEAFFIKDKKHFLLSLGRGGDLHWLDWLDRNSVSAFKTYSDLLGRAEGGKAIRTYRNYVAHRALSEIDAQNAKNLAIKLSLWQFPAARPYDLTPLGQHFLAMPLTVSLLQAFRLENAADRYRALVSRLITAVRAPLPGVS
;
A
#
# COMPACT_ATOMS: atom_id res chain seq x y z
N MET A 1 13.04 -40.38 -8.76
CA MET A 1 11.80 -41.18 -8.94
C MET A 1 11.46 -41.13 -10.42
N SER A 2 11.08 -42.25 -11.02
CA SER A 2 10.67 -42.31 -12.43
C SER A 2 9.20 -41.90 -12.53
N ASP A 3 8.87 -40.91 -13.36
CA ASP A 3 7.50 -40.46 -13.68
C ASP A 3 6.84 -41.30 -14.80
N THR A 4 7.44 -42.43 -15.16
CA THR A 4 7.02 -43.20 -16.33
C THR A 4 5.87 -44.19 -16.04
N GLY A 5 5.35 -44.25 -14.81
CA GLY A 5 4.16 -45.05 -14.48
C GLY A 5 3.43 -44.57 -13.22
N GLY A 6 2.11 -44.37 -13.32
CA GLY A 6 1.26 -44.00 -12.20
C GLY A 6 0.02 -43.17 -12.57
N ILE A 7 -0.88 -43.00 -11.59
CA ILE A 7 -2.12 -42.22 -11.73
C ILE A 7 -1.76 -40.76 -12.04
N ALA A 8 -2.23 -40.24 -13.17
CA ALA A 8 -1.88 -38.91 -13.68
C ALA A 8 -2.10 -37.77 -12.66
N GLN A 9 -3.12 -37.90 -11.81
CA GLN A 9 -3.47 -36.93 -10.78
C GLN A 9 -2.47 -36.87 -9.61
N LEU A 10 -1.72 -37.94 -9.36
CA LEU A 10 -0.71 -37.99 -8.29
C LEU A 10 0.63 -37.42 -8.74
N LYS A 11 0.88 -37.32 -10.05
CA LYS A 11 2.15 -36.83 -10.59
C LYS A 11 2.46 -35.38 -10.19
N PRO A 12 1.53 -34.42 -10.30
CA PRO A 12 1.76 -33.06 -9.82
C PRO A 12 2.04 -33.00 -8.32
N LEU A 13 1.39 -33.87 -7.54
CA LEU A 13 1.51 -33.90 -6.07
C LEU A 13 2.87 -34.47 -5.63
N ILE A 14 3.35 -35.51 -6.30
CA ILE A 14 4.69 -36.08 -6.10
C ILE A 14 5.75 -35.06 -6.52
N LYS A 15 5.57 -34.39 -7.68
CA LYS A 15 6.48 -33.35 -8.18
C LYS A 15 6.58 -32.17 -7.21
N ALA A 16 5.45 -31.66 -6.76
CA ALA A 16 5.38 -30.58 -5.76
C ALA A 16 6.01 -30.98 -4.42
N SER A 17 5.70 -32.18 -3.91
CA SER A 17 6.28 -32.69 -2.66
C SER A 17 7.80 -32.87 -2.77
N THR A 18 8.28 -33.37 -3.91
CA THR A 18 9.71 -33.58 -4.15
C THR A 18 10.45 -32.24 -4.27
N ARG A 19 9.88 -31.26 -4.98
CA ARG A 19 10.42 -29.90 -5.06
C ARG A 19 10.43 -29.20 -3.68
N LEU A 20 9.40 -29.41 -2.86
CA LEU A 20 9.34 -28.87 -1.50
C LEU A 20 10.48 -29.41 -0.61
N HIS A 21 10.75 -30.71 -0.67
CA HIS A 21 11.72 -31.36 0.21
C HIS A 21 13.17 -31.30 -0.31
N PHE A 22 13.37 -31.26 -1.63
CA PHE A 22 14.69 -31.38 -2.25
C PHE A 22 15.11 -30.13 -3.04
N ARG A 23 14.26 -29.09 -3.12
CA ARG A 23 14.50 -27.78 -3.74
C ARG A 23 15.16 -27.91 -5.12
N ASN A 24 16.45 -27.60 -5.19
CA ASN A 24 17.24 -27.48 -6.44
C ASN A 24 17.77 -28.82 -6.94
N LYS A 25 17.55 -29.94 -6.22
CA LYS A 25 18.08 -31.26 -6.58
C LYS A 25 17.10 -32.12 -7.35
N VAL A 26 16.05 -31.51 -7.90
CA VAL A 26 14.97 -32.21 -8.62
C VAL A 26 15.04 -31.81 -10.08
N VAL A 27 15.37 -32.77 -10.93
CA VAL A 27 15.37 -32.60 -12.39
C VAL A 27 14.22 -33.43 -12.94
N ASP A 28 13.33 -32.78 -13.68
CA ASP A 28 12.29 -33.48 -14.43
C ASP A 28 12.94 -34.09 -15.68
N LEU A 29 12.94 -35.41 -15.77
CA LEU A 29 13.41 -36.13 -16.96
C LEU A 29 12.22 -36.41 -17.88
N PRO A 30 12.14 -35.80 -19.07
CA PRO A 30 11.10 -36.14 -20.03
C PRO A 30 11.32 -37.56 -20.55
N ASP A 31 10.25 -38.32 -20.64
CA ASP A 31 10.27 -39.66 -21.22
C ASP A 31 10.47 -39.56 -22.74
N THR A 32 11.62 -40.03 -23.23
CA THR A 32 11.89 -40.13 -24.66
C THR A 32 11.91 -41.60 -25.06
N GLU A 33 10.73 -42.19 -25.23
CA GLU A 33 10.56 -43.58 -25.72
C GLU A 33 11.17 -43.84 -27.12
N THR A 34 11.86 -42.87 -27.74
CA THR A 34 12.34 -42.98 -29.13
C THR A 34 13.85 -42.83 -29.35
N ARG A 35 14.70 -42.70 -28.33
CA ARG A 35 16.18 -42.73 -28.55
C ARG A 35 16.96 -43.44 -27.44
N PRO A 36 17.94 -44.31 -27.78
CA PRO A 36 18.86 -44.88 -26.81
C PRO A 36 19.81 -43.78 -26.33
N LEU A 37 19.53 -43.21 -25.17
CA LEU A 37 20.34 -42.18 -24.56
C LEU A 37 21.54 -42.81 -23.82
N LYS A 38 22.75 -42.65 -24.38
CA LYS A 38 23.96 -42.55 -23.57
C LYS A 38 23.90 -41.20 -22.84
N ILE A 39 23.27 -41.16 -21.67
CA ILE A 39 23.25 -39.97 -20.81
C ILE A 39 24.60 -39.90 -20.10
N ASP A 40 25.45 -38.98 -20.53
CA ASP A 40 26.62 -38.57 -19.77
C ASP A 40 26.11 -37.63 -18.66
N ILE A 41 25.84 -38.20 -17.48
CA ILE A 41 25.16 -37.56 -16.32
C ILE A 41 25.89 -36.29 -15.85
N HIS A 42 27.14 -36.08 -16.27
CA HIS A 42 27.96 -34.95 -15.86
C HIS A 42 27.83 -33.68 -16.73
N LYS A 43 27.18 -33.72 -17.90
CA LYS A 43 27.17 -32.58 -18.84
C LYS A 43 25.87 -31.80 -18.97
N SER A 44 24.78 -32.20 -18.32
CA SER A 44 23.46 -31.54 -18.45
C SER A 44 22.98 -30.80 -17.21
N LEU A 45 23.88 -30.45 -16.29
CA LEU A 45 23.59 -29.68 -15.06
C LEU A 45 23.73 -28.17 -15.27
N GLU A 46 23.54 -27.66 -16.48
CA GLU A 46 23.11 -26.27 -16.61
C GLU A 46 21.65 -26.22 -16.16
N GLU A 47 21.47 -25.82 -14.89
CA GLU A 47 20.20 -25.67 -14.19
C GLU A 47 19.31 -24.64 -14.91
N VAL A 48 18.73 -25.00 -16.04
CA VAL A 48 17.59 -24.26 -16.59
C VAL A 48 16.40 -24.68 -15.74
N ARG A 49 16.09 -23.90 -14.70
CA ARG A 49 14.75 -23.92 -14.09
C ARG A 49 13.76 -23.51 -15.16
N ILE A 50 13.28 -24.48 -15.92
CA ILE A 50 12.08 -24.30 -16.73
C ILE A 50 10.94 -24.26 -15.71
N THR A 51 10.50 -23.04 -15.37
CA THR A 51 9.23 -22.86 -14.67
C THR A 51 8.18 -23.62 -15.43
N ASP A 52 7.46 -24.51 -14.76
CA ASP A 52 6.36 -25.25 -15.38
C ASP A 52 5.30 -24.20 -15.80
N CYS A 53 4.84 -24.19 -17.05
CA CYS A 53 3.85 -23.20 -17.50
C CYS A 53 2.60 -23.20 -16.61
N VAL A 54 2.27 -24.35 -16.00
CA VAL A 54 1.18 -24.47 -15.01
C VAL A 54 1.46 -23.66 -13.75
N GLU A 55 2.68 -23.72 -13.22
CA GLU A 55 3.11 -22.97 -12.02
C GLU A 55 3.05 -21.46 -12.27
N SER A 56 3.49 -21.01 -13.45
CA SER A 56 3.38 -19.60 -13.85
C SER A 56 1.90 -19.15 -13.99
N LEU A 57 1.04 -19.96 -14.60
CA LEU A 57 -0.40 -19.65 -14.73
C LEU A 57 -1.12 -19.62 -13.37
N ASP A 58 -0.84 -20.56 -12.48
CA ASP A 58 -1.43 -20.59 -11.13
C ASP A 58 -0.97 -19.39 -10.30
N ALA A 59 0.32 -19.07 -10.33
CA ALA A 59 0.87 -17.89 -9.65
C ALA A 59 0.28 -16.59 -10.19
N ARG A 60 0.07 -16.47 -11.51
CA ARG A 60 -0.61 -15.33 -12.13
C ARG A 60 -2.04 -15.21 -11.65
N ASN A 61 -2.81 -16.30 -11.66
CA ASN A 61 -4.19 -16.30 -11.18
C ASN A 61 -4.27 -15.88 -9.70
N HIS A 62 -3.39 -16.42 -8.85
CA HIS A 62 -3.34 -16.04 -7.44
C HIS A 62 -2.90 -14.58 -7.23
N GLY A 63 -1.87 -14.14 -7.95
CA GLY A 63 -1.40 -12.76 -7.93
C GLY A 63 -2.49 -11.79 -8.38
N GLU A 64 -3.23 -12.12 -9.44
CA GLU A 64 -4.34 -11.32 -9.94
C GLU A 64 -5.44 -11.13 -8.87
N GLN A 65 -5.85 -12.21 -8.21
CA GLN A 65 -6.82 -12.14 -7.11
C GLN A 65 -6.36 -11.20 -6.00
N ARG A 66 -5.07 -11.27 -5.62
CA ARG A 66 -4.50 -10.37 -4.61
C ARG A 66 -4.47 -8.91 -5.07
N LEU A 67 -4.18 -8.65 -6.34
CA LEU A 67 -4.23 -7.30 -6.91
C LEU A 67 -5.65 -6.71 -6.84
N TRP A 68 -6.68 -7.51 -7.15
CA TRP A 68 -8.08 -7.08 -7.02
C TRP A 68 -8.47 -6.77 -5.57
N GLN A 69 -7.92 -7.51 -4.60
CA GLN A 69 -8.12 -7.27 -3.18
C GLN A 69 -7.31 -6.07 -2.64
N GLY A 70 -6.52 -5.40 -3.49
CA GLY A 70 -5.59 -4.34 -3.07
C GLY A 70 -4.41 -4.85 -2.23
N ASP A 71 -4.14 -6.15 -2.22
CA ASP A 71 -3.01 -6.74 -1.50
C ASP A 71 -1.78 -6.84 -2.41
N PHE A 72 -1.18 -5.69 -2.72
CA PHE A 72 -0.01 -5.62 -3.62
C PHE A 72 1.22 -6.35 -3.07
N ILE A 73 1.39 -6.35 -1.74
CA ILE A 73 2.51 -7.04 -1.08
C ILE A 73 2.27 -8.56 -1.14
N GLY A 74 1.05 -9.01 -0.85
CA GLY A 74 0.68 -10.42 -1.00
C GLY A 74 0.71 -10.88 -2.47
N ALA A 75 0.37 -10.02 -3.42
CA ALA A 75 0.49 -10.30 -4.85
C ALA A 75 1.95 -10.57 -5.23
N TRP A 76 2.89 -9.74 -4.78
CA TRP A 76 4.33 -10.01 -4.96
C TRP A 76 4.74 -11.30 -4.26
N GLY A 77 4.32 -11.52 -3.01
CA GLY A 77 4.61 -12.74 -2.25
C GLY A 77 4.15 -14.02 -2.96
N ALA A 78 3.01 -13.98 -3.65
CA ALA A 78 2.48 -15.11 -4.41
C ALA A 78 3.35 -15.46 -5.64
N VAL A 79 4.04 -14.48 -6.22
CA VAL A 79 4.73 -14.64 -7.51
C VAL A 79 6.25 -14.52 -7.42
N ALA A 80 6.80 -14.12 -6.26
CA ALA A 80 8.22 -13.87 -6.08
C ALA A 80 9.12 -15.09 -6.36
N HIS A 81 8.59 -16.30 -6.24
CA HIS A 81 9.31 -17.53 -6.57
C HIS A 81 9.65 -17.65 -8.06
N LEU A 82 8.97 -16.88 -8.92
CA LEU A 82 9.19 -16.81 -10.37
C LEU A 82 10.22 -15.75 -10.79
N GLN A 83 10.82 -15.03 -9.83
CA GLN A 83 11.69 -13.88 -10.13
C GLN A 83 12.94 -14.21 -10.97
N ASP A 84 13.34 -15.47 -11.06
CA ASP A 84 14.49 -15.91 -11.86
C ASP A 84 14.07 -16.41 -13.26
N SER A 85 12.76 -16.46 -13.55
CA SER A 85 12.19 -16.90 -14.82
C SER A 85 12.27 -15.77 -15.86
N PRO A 86 12.99 -15.92 -16.98
CA PRO A 86 13.07 -14.92 -18.04
C PRO A 86 11.71 -14.62 -18.67
N ASP A 87 10.87 -15.64 -18.83
CA ASP A 87 9.55 -15.53 -19.48
C ASP A 87 8.54 -14.74 -18.64
N ASP A 88 8.75 -14.68 -17.31
CA ASP A 88 7.86 -14.00 -16.38
C ASP A 88 8.35 -12.59 -16.01
N GLN A 89 9.59 -12.22 -16.32
CA GLN A 89 10.13 -10.89 -16.00
C GLN A 89 9.29 -9.75 -16.58
N ASN A 90 8.71 -9.96 -17.77
CA ASN A 90 7.94 -8.95 -18.47
C ASN A 90 6.72 -8.45 -17.66
N TRP A 91 6.11 -9.29 -16.82
CA TRP A 91 4.96 -8.90 -15.99
C TRP A 91 5.34 -8.74 -14.52
N LEU A 92 6.30 -9.52 -14.00
CA LEU A 92 6.82 -9.38 -12.64
C LEU A 92 7.45 -8.01 -12.39
N GLY A 93 8.08 -7.43 -13.43
CA GLY A 93 8.66 -6.08 -13.39
C GLY A 93 7.65 -4.96 -13.11
N TYR A 94 6.35 -5.20 -13.25
CA TYR A 94 5.31 -4.25 -12.86
C TYR A 94 4.87 -4.43 -11.41
N ILE A 95 4.79 -5.67 -10.90
CA ILE A 95 4.25 -5.96 -9.57
C ILE A 95 5.24 -5.57 -8.47
N ARG A 96 6.51 -5.98 -8.61
CA ARG A 96 7.52 -5.75 -7.58
C ARG A 96 7.67 -4.27 -7.20
N PRO A 97 7.84 -3.32 -8.15
CA PRO A 97 7.99 -1.91 -7.79
C PRO A 97 6.76 -1.34 -7.08
N VAL A 98 5.55 -1.85 -7.37
CA VAL A 98 4.35 -1.43 -6.64
C VAL A 98 4.37 -1.98 -5.22
N ALA A 99 4.71 -3.25 -5.01
CA ALA A 99 4.85 -3.80 -3.66
C ALA A 99 5.89 -3.01 -2.84
N ASP A 100 7.05 -2.71 -3.45
CA ASP A 100 8.11 -1.91 -2.85
C ASP A 100 7.63 -0.47 -2.52
N PHE A 101 6.86 0.17 -3.41
CA PHE A 101 6.20 1.44 -3.13
C PHE A 101 5.32 1.35 -1.88
N PHE A 102 4.46 0.33 -1.77
CA PHE A 102 3.59 0.14 -0.61
C PHE A 102 4.36 -0.21 0.67
N LEU A 103 5.52 -0.88 0.58
CA LEU A 103 6.43 -1.11 1.71
C LEU A 103 7.17 0.18 2.13
N GLY A 104 7.20 1.19 1.26
CA GLY A 104 7.90 2.45 1.50
C GLY A 104 9.38 2.41 1.18
N VAL A 105 9.79 1.45 0.34
CA VAL A 105 11.14 1.37 -0.23
C VAL A 105 11.35 2.55 -1.18
N GLU A 106 12.56 3.11 -1.17
CA GLU A 106 12.93 4.17 -2.11
C GLU A 106 13.08 3.58 -3.52
N LEU A 107 12.39 4.19 -4.49
CA LEU A 107 12.34 3.70 -5.86
C LEU A 107 13.07 4.65 -6.81
N ASN A 108 13.88 4.07 -7.70
CA ASN A 108 14.49 4.82 -8.80
C ASN A 108 13.43 5.10 -9.88
N THR A 109 13.01 6.36 -10.01
CA THR A 109 11.95 6.76 -10.94
C THR A 109 12.28 6.52 -12.41
N ALA A 110 13.57 6.47 -12.78
CA ALA A 110 13.99 6.25 -14.17
C ALA A 110 13.67 4.83 -14.68
N THR A 111 13.47 3.86 -13.78
CA THR A 111 13.20 2.46 -14.12
C THR A 111 11.73 2.08 -13.95
N LEU A 112 10.87 3.02 -13.54
CA LEU A 112 9.46 2.75 -13.28
C LEU A 112 8.62 2.94 -14.55
N PHE A 113 7.56 2.16 -14.65
CA PHE A 113 6.55 2.38 -15.68
C PHE A 113 5.75 3.68 -15.39
N PRO A 114 5.17 4.31 -16.43
CA PRO A 114 4.67 5.69 -16.35
C PRO A 114 3.67 5.95 -15.22
N GLU A 115 2.72 5.02 -15.01
CA GLU A 115 1.68 5.18 -13.99
C GLU A 115 2.27 5.26 -12.58
N LEU A 116 3.25 4.42 -12.25
CA LEU A 116 3.92 4.44 -10.94
C LEU A 116 4.92 5.61 -10.83
N ALA A 117 5.65 5.92 -11.89
CA ALA A 117 6.58 7.06 -11.90
C ALA A 117 5.86 8.37 -11.54
N GLN A 118 4.68 8.61 -12.12
CA GLN A 118 3.87 9.80 -11.83
C GLN A 118 3.40 9.88 -10.37
N ILE A 119 3.26 8.74 -9.68
CA ILE A 119 2.88 8.68 -8.26
C ILE A 119 4.11 8.96 -7.39
N VAL A 120 5.25 8.36 -7.70
CA VAL A 120 6.48 8.48 -6.90
C VAL A 120 7.04 9.91 -6.91
N HIS A 121 6.87 10.64 -8.02
CA HIS A 121 7.33 12.03 -8.14
C HIS A 121 6.52 13.04 -7.30
N CYS A 122 5.28 12.74 -6.91
CA CYS A 122 4.36 13.72 -6.34
C CYS A 122 3.92 13.31 -4.92
N TRP A 123 4.59 13.83 -3.89
CA TRP A 123 4.27 13.55 -2.48
C TRP A 123 4.04 12.04 -2.19
N PRO A 124 5.05 11.19 -2.47
CA PRO A 124 4.88 9.74 -2.48
C PRO A 124 4.36 9.18 -1.15
N ALA A 125 4.75 9.77 -0.01
CA ALA A 125 4.30 9.32 1.30
C ALA A 125 2.79 9.54 1.53
N ILE A 126 2.24 10.68 1.09
CA ILE A 126 0.81 11.03 1.25
C ILE A 126 -0.03 10.15 0.34
N LEU A 127 0.33 10.06 -0.95
CA LEU A 127 -0.37 9.20 -1.91
C LEU A 127 -0.32 7.73 -1.47
N ARG A 128 0.84 7.24 -1.01
CA ARG A 128 0.97 5.89 -0.47
C ARG A 128 0.04 5.65 0.70
N ALA A 129 -0.03 6.59 1.65
CA ALA A 129 -0.92 6.46 2.79
C ALA A 129 -2.39 6.40 2.35
N ALA A 130 -2.81 7.28 1.43
CA ALA A 130 -4.17 7.28 0.90
C ALA A 130 -4.50 5.99 0.13
N PHE A 131 -3.56 5.53 -0.70
CA PHE A 131 -3.70 4.30 -1.49
C PHE A 131 -3.78 3.06 -0.62
N LYS A 132 -3.09 3.03 0.52
CA LYS A 132 -3.21 1.95 1.51
C LYS A 132 -4.62 1.87 2.10
N VAL A 133 -5.28 3.01 2.35
CA VAL A 133 -6.67 3.01 2.82
C VAL A 133 -7.60 2.46 1.75
N GLU A 134 -7.47 2.97 0.52
CA GLU A 134 -8.25 2.47 -0.61
C GLU A 134 -8.09 0.97 -0.77
N ALA A 135 -6.84 0.50 -0.83
CA ALA A 135 -6.46 -0.91 -0.95
C ALA A 135 -7.03 -1.78 0.19
N ALA A 136 -7.09 -1.27 1.41
CA ALA A 136 -7.67 -2.01 2.54
C ALA A 136 -9.20 -2.19 2.41
N LEU A 137 -9.87 -1.29 1.67
CA LEU A 137 -11.32 -1.27 1.48
C LEU A 137 -11.78 -2.02 0.22
N GLN A 138 -10.87 -2.44 -0.68
CA GLN A 138 -11.18 -3.06 -1.97
C GLN A 138 -11.66 -4.52 -1.91
N GLY A 139 -11.73 -5.12 -0.72
CA GLY A 139 -12.23 -6.49 -0.56
C GLY A 139 -13.63 -6.67 -1.15
N ILE A 140 -13.78 -7.70 -1.99
CA ILE A 140 -15.00 -8.05 -2.72
C ILE A 140 -16.14 -8.29 -1.72
N ASP A 141 -15.89 -9.20 -0.77
CA ASP A 141 -16.80 -9.51 0.33
C ASP A 141 -16.36 -8.84 1.63
N GLU A 142 -17.28 -8.76 2.60
CA GLU A 142 -17.02 -8.12 3.90
C GLU A 142 -15.85 -8.77 4.66
N GLY A 143 -15.67 -10.08 4.55
CA GLY A 143 -14.54 -10.81 5.14
C GLY A 143 -13.19 -10.59 4.45
N ASP A 144 -13.19 -10.15 3.19
CA ASP A 144 -11.97 -9.85 2.44
C ASP A 144 -11.46 -8.43 2.71
N ARG A 145 -12.28 -7.59 3.35
CA ARG A 145 -11.91 -6.20 3.67
C ARG A 145 -11.04 -6.15 4.90
N ARG A 146 -9.92 -5.45 4.80
CA ARG A 146 -8.98 -5.26 5.90
C ARG A 146 -9.38 -4.05 6.73
N ILE A 147 -10.53 -4.12 7.39
CA ILE A 147 -11.11 -2.98 8.14
C ILE A 147 -10.13 -2.44 9.18
N ALA A 148 -9.42 -3.31 9.89
CA ALA A 148 -8.38 -2.90 10.84
C ALA A 148 -7.29 -2.03 10.19
N ASP A 149 -6.82 -2.42 9.00
CA ASP A 149 -5.83 -1.67 8.23
C ASP A 149 -6.41 -0.35 7.70
N ALA A 150 -7.68 -0.34 7.29
CA ALA A 150 -8.36 0.88 6.85
C ALA A 150 -8.51 1.90 8.01
N ILE A 151 -8.81 1.45 9.24
CA ILE A 151 -8.87 2.31 10.44
C ILE A 151 -7.50 2.95 10.70
N LEU A 152 -6.44 2.12 10.77
CA LEU A 152 -5.08 2.61 11.00
C LEU A 152 -4.64 3.56 9.88
N GLY A 153 -4.89 3.16 8.63
CA GLY A 153 -4.51 3.91 7.43
C GLY A 153 -5.21 5.26 7.34
N THR A 154 -6.50 5.33 7.68
CA THR A 154 -7.30 6.57 7.62
C THR A 154 -6.74 7.62 8.58
N VAL A 155 -6.46 7.23 9.83
CA VAL A 155 -5.86 8.13 10.83
C VAL A 155 -4.43 8.50 10.44
N ASN A 156 -3.63 7.53 10.01
CA ASN A 156 -2.24 7.78 9.59
C ASN A 156 -2.13 8.67 8.35
N PHE A 157 -3.04 8.53 7.39
CA PHE A 157 -3.14 9.41 6.22
C PHE A 157 -3.39 10.85 6.66
N TYR A 158 -4.36 11.07 7.54
CA TYR A 158 -4.66 12.39 8.08
C TYR A 158 -3.46 12.98 8.83
N ASP A 159 -2.87 12.24 9.77
CA ASP A 159 -1.74 12.71 10.58
C ASP A 159 -0.54 13.08 9.70
N LEU A 160 -0.25 12.24 8.69
CA LEU A 160 0.84 12.48 7.74
C LEU A 160 0.56 13.70 6.87
N ALA A 161 -0.68 13.85 6.37
CA ALA A 161 -1.07 15.02 5.60
C ALA A 161 -0.95 16.29 6.45
N LEU A 162 -1.49 16.31 7.66
CA LEU A 162 -1.46 17.47 8.55
C LEU A 162 -0.02 17.91 8.81
N ARG A 163 0.82 16.95 9.21
CA ARG A 163 2.24 17.19 9.45
C ARG A 163 2.97 17.70 8.21
N SER A 164 2.70 17.12 7.04
CA SER A 164 3.32 17.55 5.79
C SER A 164 2.91 18.97 5.42
N LYS A 165 1.64 19.34 5.64
CA LYS A 165 1.14 20.68 5.36
C LYS A 165 1.74 21.72 6.30
N ILE A 166 1.78 21.43 7.59
CA ILE A 166 2.44 22.29 8.60
C ILE A 166 3.90 22.50 8.21
N ASN A 167 4.63 21.44 7.89
CA ASN A 167 6.03 21.51 7.49
C ASN A 167 6.24 22.36 6.22
N GLN A 168 5.35 22.22 5.23
CA GLN A 168 5.41 23.03 4.02
C GLN A 168 5.23 24.51 4.34
N MET A 169 4.20 24.88 5.10
CA MET A 169 3.91 26.27 5.43
C MET A 169 5.02 26.89 6.28
N LEU A 170 5.57 26.14 7.23
CA LEU A 170 6.70 26.59 8.03
C LEU A 170 7.95 26.85 7.18
N LYS A 171 8.19 26.04 6.14
CA LYS A 171 9.27 26.27 5.18
C LYS A 171 9.01 27.51 4.32
N GLU A 172 7.78 27.68 3.82
CA GLU A 172 7.38 28.84 3.00
C GLU A 172 7.46 30.16 3.79
N ALA A 173 7.16 30.13 5.08
CA ALA A 173 7.29 31.28 5.98
C ALA A 173 8.73 31.55 6.46
N ASP A 174 9.69 30.70 6.10
CA ASP A 174 11.09 30.75 6.57
C ASP A 174 11.22 30.69 8.12
N TRP A 175 10.32 29.98 8.78
CA TRP A 175 10.23 29.91 10.26
C TRP A 175 10.98 28.73 10.88
N VAL A 176 11.66 27.90 10.08
CA VAL A 176 12.37 26.70 10.57
C VAL A 176 13.88 26.84 10.38
N GLU A 177 14.65 26.42 11.37
CA GLU A 177 16.09 26.20 11.25
C GLU A 177 16.34 24.69 11.34
N PHE A 178 16.60 24.02 10.22
CA PHE A 178 16.90 22.59 10.22
C PHE A 178 18.32 22.36 10.74
N LYS A 179 18.46 21.91 11.98
CA LYS A 179 19.74 21.40 12.51
C LYS A 179 19.72 19.88 12.46
N GLY A 180 20.63 19.33 11.64
CA GLY A 180 21.19 17.95 11.65
C GLY A 180 20.28 16.78 12.02
N ASP A 181 20.19 15.81 11.11
CA ASP A 181 19.51 14.50 11.20
C ASP A 181 18.14 14.51 11.87
N GLU A 182 17.11 14.36 11.03
CA GLU A 182 15.67 14.26 11.32
C GLU A 182 15.27 13.07 12.24
N MET A 183 16.18 12.52 13.05
CA MET A 183 16.07 11.22 13.70
C MET A 183 14.97 11.08 14.76
N ASP A 184 14.23 12.13 15.11
CA ASP A 184 13.25 12.06 16.21
C ASP A 184 11.96 12.84 15.95
N GLY A 185 11.73 13.30 14.72
CA GLY A 185 10.51 14.00 14.35
C GLY A 185 10.28 15.37 15.03
N LYS A 186 11.33 15.94 15.63
CA LYS A 186 11.34 17.26 16.26
C LYS A 186 11.74 18.31 15.22
N LEU A 187 10.94 19.37 15.10
CA LEU A 187 11.27 20.54 14.28
C LEU A 187 11.69 21.69 15.18
N TYR A 188 12.81 22.34 14.84
CA TYR A 188 13.32 23.50 15.55
C TYR A 188 12.87 24.77 14.81
N LEU A 189 12.01 25.55 15.46
CA LEU A 189 11.53 26.82 14.89
C LEU A 189 12.48 27.97 15.25
N LYS A 190 12.61 28.95 14.35
CA LYS A 190 13.41 30.16 14.56
C LYS A 190 12.79 31.03 15.67
N PRO A 191 13.62 31.77 16.43
CA PRO A 191 13.13 32.68 17.49
C PRO A 191 12.23 33.82 17.01
N SER A 192 12.23 34.13 15.71
CA SER A 192 11.49 35.24 15.10
C SER A 192 10.03 34.93 14.77
N LEU A 193 9.46 33.87 15.37
CA LEU A 193 8.04 33.56 15.24
C LEU A 193 7.17 34.71 15.76
N PRO A 194 5.98 34.94 15.17
CA PRO A 194 5.00 35.86 15.71
C PRO A 194 4.68 35.49 17.18
N CYS A 195 4.77 36.48 18.08
CA CYS A 195 4.68 36.29 19.54
C CYS A 195 3.36 35.61 20.00
N GLU A 196 2.33 35.63 19.17
CA GLU A 196 1.02 34.98 19.41
C GLU A 196 1.11 33.44 19.48
N LEU A 197 2.08 32.82 18.81
CA LEU A 197 2.31 31.36 18.86
C LEU A 197 3.28 30.95 19.99
N CYS A 198 4.09 31.88 20.48
CA CYS A 198 5.19 31.61 21.41
C CYS A 198 4.76 31.46 22.88
N ASN A 199 3.54 31.89 23.22
CA ASN A 199 3.04 31.97 24.59
C ASN A 199 2.11 30.80 24.98
N ASP A 200 1.93 29.81 24.09
CA ASP A 200 0.99 28.71 24.30
C ASP A 200 1.75 27.43 24.70
N GLU A 201 1.26 26.72 25.73
CA GLU A 201 1.89 25.51 26.29
C GLU A 201 2.06 24.37 25.26
N ALA A 202 1.37 24.46 24.13
CA ALA A 202 1.50 23.55 22.99
C ALA A 202 2.88 23.59 22.31
N PHE A 203 3.66 24.67 22.51
CA PHE A 203 5.01 24.84 21.98
C PHE A 203 6.03 24.69 23.12
N PHE A 204 6.65 23.51 23.24
CA PHE A 204 7.66 23.31 24.28
C PHE A 204 8.92 24.14 23.96
N ILE A 205 9.20 25.11 24.82
CA ILE A 205 10.49 25.81 24.90
C ILE A 205 11.48 24.83 25.56
N LYS A 206 12.31 24.14 24.76
CA LYS A 206 13.36 23.27 25.33
C LYS A 206 14.61 24.08 25.69
N ASP A 207 14.88 25.16 24.96
CA ASP A 207 15.94 26.13 25.23
C ASP A 207 15.48 27.51 24.74
N LYS A 208 15.93 28.60 25.38
CA LYS A 208 15.56 30.01 25.11
C LYS A 208 15.77 30.51 23.66
N LYS A 209 16.11 29.63 22.72
CA LYS A 209 16.41 29.90 21.31
C LYS A 209 15.64 29.01 20.31
N HIS A 210 14.94 27.96 20.73
CA HIS A 210 14.24 27.07 19.78
C HIS A 210 12.92 26.52 20.37
N PHE A 211 11.88 26.47 19.55
CA PHE A 211 10.60 25.85 19.88
C PHE A 211 10.52 24.43 19.32
N LEU A 212 9.91 23.52 20.09
CA LEU A 212 9.70 22.12 19.71
C LEU A 212 8.22 21.91 19.35
N LEU A 213 7.98 21.46 18.13
CA LEU A 213 6.66 21.19 17.59
C LEU A 213 6.06 19.90 18.19
N SER A 214 5.06 20.02 19.06
CA SER A 214 4.25 18.88 19.53
C SER A 214 3.00 18.73 18.67
N LEU A 215 2.90 17.60 17.94
CA LEU A 215 1.68 17.21 17.21
C LEU A 215 0.74 16.32 18.05
N GLY A 216 1.05 16.11 19.34
CA GLY A 216 0.23 15.33 20.27
C GLY A 216 -0.37 16.20 21.39
N ARG A 217 -1.45 15.69 22.01
CA ARG A 217 -2.17 16.27 23.16
C ARG A 217 -2.72 17.70 22.94
N GLY A 218 -3.44 17.93 21.84
CA GLY A 218 -4.15 19.21 21.59
C GLY A 218 -3.36 20.23 20.77
N GLY A 219 -2.07 20.01 20.53
CA GLY A 219 -1.27 20.86 19.62
C GLY A 219 -1.79 20.86 18.17
N ASP A 220 -2.50 19.80 17.76
CA ASP A 220 -3.19 19.72 16.46
C ASP A 220 -4.25 20.82 16.33
N LEU A 221 -5.02 21.11 17.37
CA LEU A 221 -6.09 22.13 17.34
C LEU A 221 -5.54 23.55 17.08
N HIS A 222 -4.40 23.90 17.67
CA HIS A 222 -3.77 25.21 17.45
C HIS A 222 -3.30 25.36 16.00
N TRP A 223 -2.69 24.31 15.44
CA TRP A 223 -2.31 24.29 14.03
C TRP A 223 -3.52 24.34 13.11
N LEU A 224 -4.62 23.66 13.47
CA LEU A 224 -5.85 23.69 12.70
C LEU A 224 -6.49 25.08 12.70
N ASP A 225 -6.50 25.79 13.82
CA ASP A 225 -7.01 27.17 13.86
C ASP A 225 -6.14 28.13 13.05
N TRP A 226 -4.82 27.91 13.02
CA TRP A 226 -3.93 28.66 12.14
C TRP A 226 -4.11 28.30 10.66
N LEU A 227 -4.35 27.02 10.33
CA LEU A 227 -4.64 26.53 8.98
C LEU A 227 -6.00 27.02 8.46
N ASP A 228 -7.01 27.13 9.32
CA ASP A 228 -8.35 27.62 9.00
C ASP A 228 -8.29 29.06 8.46
N ARG A 229 -7.46 29.91 9.09
CA ARG A 229 -7.16 31.28 8.62
C ARG A 229 -6.47 31.33 7.26
N ASN A 230 -5.87 30.23 6.81
CA ASN A 230 -5.13 30.10 5.55
C ASN A 230 -5.86 29.23 4.52
N SER A 231 -7.19 29.09 4.63
CA SER A 231 -8.05 28.41 3.65
C SER A 231 -7.83 26.89 3.54
N VAL A 232 -7.48 26.22 4.65
CA VAL A 232 -7.34 24.75 4.67
C VAL A 232 -8.36 24.06 5.58
N SER A 233 -9.62 24.52 5.52
CA SER A 233 -10.76 24.07 6.36
C SER A 233 -11.02 22.56 6.29
N ALA A 234 -10.63 21.89 5.20
CA ALA A 234 -10.72 20.45 5.06
C ALA A 234 -9.97 19.68 6.18
N PHE A 235 -8.84 20.19 6.67
CA PHE A 235 -8.10 19.54 7.77
C PHE A 235 -8.84 19.62 9.10
N LYS A 236 -9.53 20.72 9.36
CA LYS A 236 -10.32 20.93 10.60
C LYS A 236 -11.53 20.02 10.59
N THR A 237 -12.29 20.03 9.49
CA THR A 237 -13.42 19.12 9.27
C THR A 237 -13.01 17.66 9.42
N TYR A 238 -11.86 17.26 8.85
CA TYR A 238 -11.36 15.89 8.98
C TYR A 238 -11.01 15.53 10.43
N SER A 239 -10.33 16.43 11.15
CA SER A 239 -10.02 16.24 12.58
C SER A 239 -11.28 16.04 13.40
N ASP A 240 -12.27 16.92 13.21
CA ASP A 240 -13.53 16.92 13.95
C ASP A 240 -14.29 15.61 13.71
N LEU A 241 -14.34 15.12 12.46
CA LEU A 241 -14.97 13.84 12.14
C LEU A 241 -14.22 12.66 12.78
N LEU A 242 -12.88 12.66 12.78
CA LEU A 242 -12.10 11.60 13.44
C LEU A 242 -12.27 11.58 14.96
N GLY A 243 -12.55 12.75 15.57
CA GLY A 243 -12.84 12.93 16.99
C GLY A 243 -14.30 12.72 17.37
N ARG A 244 -15.22 12.70 16.38
CA ARG A 244 -16.65 12.55 16.62
C ARG A 244 -16.98 11.14 17.12
N ALA A 245 -17.49 11.06 18.34
CA ALA A 245 -17.91 9.81 18.95
C ALA A 245 -19.37 9.48 18.66
N GLU A 246 -19.65 8.21 18.38
CA GLU A 246 -21.00 7.65 18.33
C GLU A 246 -21.02 6.35 19.12
N GLY A 247 -22.02 6.17 20.00
CA GLY A 247 -21.98 5.07 20.97
C GLY A 247 -20.80 5.16 21.94
N GLY A 248 -20.25 6.36 22.16
CA GLY A 248 -19.14 6.61 23.09
C GLY A 248 -17.73 6.35 22.53
N LYS A 249 -17.58 5.97 21.25
CA LYS A 249 -16.28 5.72 20.62
C LYS A 249 -16.13 6.51 19.32
N ALA A 250 -14.94 7.07 19.09
CA ALA A 250 -14.58 7.76 17.85
C ALA A 250 -13.64 6.88 16.99
N ILE A 251 -13.40 7.26 15.73
CA ILE A 251 -12.47 6.51 14.84
C ILE A 251 -11.06 6.43 15.46
N ARG A 252 -10.58 7.52 16.09
CA ARG A 252 -9.30 7.52 16.84
C ARG A 252 -9.28 6.50 17.99
N THR A 253 -10.43 6.22 18.62
CA THR A 253 -10.54 5.19 19.66
C THR A 253 -10.34 3.80 19.08
N TYR A 254 -10.99 3.48 17.96
CA TYR A 254 -10.82 2.19 17.29
C TYR A 254 -9.39 1.99 16.77
N ARG A 255 -8.73 3.05 16.28
CA ARG A 255 -7.30 3.03 15.93
C ARG A 255 -6.43 2.53 17.09
N ASN A 256 -6.72 2.96 18.31
CA ASN A 256 -5.98 2.50 19.49
C ASN A 256 -6.26 1.02 19.80
N TYR A 257 -7.49 0.55 19.62
CA TYR A 257 -7.78 -0.88 19.73
C TYR A 257 -6.99 -1.70 18.72
N VAL A 258 -6.88 -1.25 17.47
CA VAL A 258 -6.06 -1.93 16.46
C VAL A 258 -4.59 -1.96 16.88
N ALA A 259 -4.04 -0.81 17.31
CA ALA A 259 -2.66 -0.70 17.75
C ALA A 259 -2.32 -1.62 18.94
N HIS A 260 -3.28 -1.86 19.83
CA HIS A 260 -3.14 -2.75 20.98
C HIS A 260 -3.64 -4.18 20.73
N ARG A 261 -3.93 -4.55 19.46
CA ARG A 261 -4.46 -5.88 19.07
C ARG A 261 -5.72 -6.28 19.85
N ALA A 262 -6.56 -5.30 20.18
CA ALA A 262 -7.77 -5.43 20.98
C ALA A 262 -9.06 -5.16 20.18
N LEU A 263 -8.98 -5.02 18.86
CA LEU A 263 -10.15 -4.77 18.01
C LEU A 263 -10.96 -6.07 17.85
N SER A 264 -12.17 -6.10 18.40
CA SER A 264 -13.13 -7.17 18.15
C SER A 264 -13.82 -7.02 16.79
N GLU A 265 -14.44 -8.09 16.29
CA GLU A 265 -15.23 -8.04 15.04
C GLU A 265 -16.40 -7.04 15.14
N ILE A 266 -17.06 -6.99 16.30
CA ILE A 266 -18.14 -6.02 16.57
C ILE A 266 -17.59 -4.58 16.54
N ASP A 267 -16.43 -4.33 17.16
CA ASP A 267 -15.80 -3.01 17.12
C ASP A 267 -15.37 -2.63 15.70
N ALA A 268 -14.86 -3.58 14.90
CA ALA A 268 -14.53 -3.35 13.50
C ALA A 268 -15.77 -2.93 12.70
N GLN A 269 -16.90 -3.61 12.92
CA GLN A 269 -18.16 -3.27 12.25
C GLN A 269 -18.71 -1.91 12.69
N ASN A 270 -18.63 -1.59 13.98
CA ASN A 270 -19.02 -0.27 14.49
C ASN A 270 -18.15 0.85 13.91
N ALA A 271 -16.84 0.62 13.81
CA ALA A 271 -15.90 1.56 13.20
C ALA A 271 -16.22 1.78 11.71
N LYS A 272 -16.49 0.71 10.97
CA LYS A 272 -16.92 0.77 9.56
C LYS A 272 -18.21 1.58 9.41
N ASN A 273 -19.25 1.26 10.18
CA ASN A 273 -20.53 1.96 10.12
C ASN A 273 -20.37 3.45 10.45
N LEU A 274 -19.56 3.78 11.45
CA LEU A 274 -19.24 5.15 11.80
C LEU A 274 -18.51 5.87 10.65
N ALA A 275 -17.49 5.25 10.05
CA ALA A 275 -16.74 5.84 8.95
C ALA A 275 -17.61 6.10 7.71
N ILE A 276 -18.55 5.20 7.39
CA ILE A 276 -19.54 5.40 6.32
C ILE A 276 -20.47 6.57 6.66
N LYS A 277 -21.01 6.60 7.89
CA LYS A 277 -21.93 7.65 8.33
C LYS A 277 -21.29 9.04 8.34
N LEU A 278 -20.00 9.09 8.66
CA LEU A 278 -19.20 10.32 8.62
C LEU A 278 -18.70 10.67 7.20
N SER A 279 -19.10 9.90 6.18
CA SER A 279 -18.68 10.08 4.79
C SER A 279 -17.15 10.08 4.62
N LEU A 280 -16.45 9.30 5.45
CA LEU A 280 -15.02 9.06 5.32
C LEU A 280 -14.74 7.92 4.35
N TRP A 281 -15.59 6.90 4.35
CA TRP A 281 -15.53 5.74 3.46
C TRP A 281 -16.85 5.59 2.72
N GLN A 282 -16.81 4.96 1.55
CA GLN A 282 -18.01 4.48 0.87
C GLN A 282 -17.83 3.05 0.39
N PHE A 283 -18.94 2.32 0.35
CA PHE A 283 -19.02 1.00 -0.27
C PHE A 283 -20.14 1.06 -1.29
N PRO A 284 -19.84 1.40 -2.55
CA PRO A 284 -20.85 1.36 -3.61
C PRO A 284 -21.47 -0.03 -3.67
N ALA A 285 -22.75 -0.09 -4.04
CA ALA A 285 -23.47 -1.33 -4.31
C ALA A 285 -22.98 -1.94 -5.64
N ALA A 286 -21.68 -2.24 -5.74
CA ALA A 286 -21.10 -2.89 -6.89
C ALA A 286 -21.23 -4.42 -6.75
N ARG A 287 -21.49 -5.09 -7.88
CA ARG A 287 -21.42 -6.56 -7.95
C ARG A 287 -19.95 -6.98 -7.89
N PRO A 288 -19.64 -8.22 -7.43
CA PRO A 288 -18.26 -8.73 -7.22
C PRO A 288 -17.28 -8.63 -8.41
N TYR A 289 -17.77 -8.28 -9.61
CA TYR A 289 -16.99 -8.30 -10.85
C TYR A 289 -17.01 -6.97 -11.62
N ASP A 290 -17.63 -5.92 -11.08
CA ASP A 290 -17.58 -4.60 -11.71
C ASP A 290 -16.28 -3.89 -11.32
N LEU A 291 -15.50 -3.46 -12.32
CA LEU A 291 -14.28 -2.65 -12.18
C LEU A 291 -14.53 -1.25 -11.61
N THR A 292 -15.80 -0.86 -11.53
CA THR A 292 -16.28 0.49 -11.26
C THR A 292 -15.94 1.06 -9.88
N PRO A 293 -15.70 0.29 -8.78
CA PRO A 293 -15.41 0.90 -7.49
C PRO A 293 -13.93 1.20 -7.26
N LEU A 294 -13.00 0.91 -8.19
CA LEU A 294 -11.58 1.22 -7.99
C LEU A 294 -11.35 2.72 -7.78
N GLY A 295 -10.73 3.07 -6.65
CA GLY A 295 -10.45 4.44 -6.24
C GLY A 295 -11.67 5.16 -5.66
N GLN A 296 -12.81 4.49 -5.54
CA GLN A 296 -14.05 5.10 -5.07
C GLN A 296 -14.19 5.01 -3.56
N HIS A 297 -13.65 3.97 -2.89
CA HIS A 297 -13.97 3.72 -1.49
C HIS A 297 -13.48 4.82 -0.54
N PHE A 298 -12.34 5.41 -0.85
CA PHE A 298 -11.69 6.43 -0.04
C PHE A 298 -11.17 7.60 -0.88
N LEU A 299 -10.50 7.32 -2.01
CA LEU A 299 -9.79 8.36 -2.77
C LEU A 299 -10.71 9.36 -3.45
N ALA A 300 -11.92 8.95 -3.83
CA ALA A 300 -12.94 9.81 -4.41
C ALA A 300 -13.82 10.52 -3.37
N MET A 301 -13.63 10.25 -2.06
CA MET A 301 -14.45 10.88 -1.03
C MET A 301 -14.18 12.38 -0.98
N PRO A 302 -15.22 13.26 -0.90
CA PRO A 302 -15.05 14.70 -1.05
C PRO A 302 -14.00 15.30 -0.11
N LEU A 303 -13.94 14.83 1.14
CA LEU A 303 -12.99 15.32 2.12
C LEU A 303 -11.57 14.85 1.85
N THR A 304 -11.38 13.59 1.41
CA THR A 304 -10.09 13.06 0.96
C THR A 304 -9.58 13.83 -0.26
N VAL A 305 -10.45 14.07 -1.24
CA VAL A 305 -10.13 14.89 -2.42
C VAL A 305 -9.70 16.29 -2.00
N SER A 306 -10.42 16.93 -1.09
CA SER A 306 -10.11 18.27 -0.59
C SER A 306 -8.74 18.34 0.10
N LEU A 307 -8.40 17.32 0.90
CA LEU A 307 -7.07 17.22 1.53
C LEU A 307 -5.95 17.02 0.49
N LEU A 308 -6.16 16.15 -0.50
CA LEU A 308 -5.17 15.89 -1.54
C LEU A 308 -4.95 17.11 -2.45
N GLN A 309 -6.01 17.87 -2.73
CA GLN A 309 -5.92 19.15 -3.46
C GLN A 309 -5.04 20.18 -2.74
N ALA A 310 -4.97 20.16 -1.39
CA ALA A 310 -4.07 21.03 -0.63
C ALA A 310 -2.56 20.78 -0.92
N PHE A 311 -2.25 19.64 -1.56
CA PHE A 311 -0.92 19.25 -2.05
C PHE A 311 -0.81 19.26 -3.59
N ARG A 312 -1.81 19.80 -4.30
CA ARG A 312 -1.93 19.75 -5.77
C ARG A 312 -1.96 18.32 -6.32
N LEU A 313 -2.47 17.37 -5.53
CA LEU A 313 -2.63 15.98 -5.93
C LEU A 313 -4.03 15.76 -6.49
N GLU A 314 -4.24 16.20 -7.73
CA GLU A 314 -5.50 16.00 -8.45
C GLU A 314 -5.60 14.56 -8.99
N ASN A 315 -6.85 14.07 -9.09
CA ASN A 315 -7.20 12.79 -9.70
C ASN A 315 -6.51 11.55 -9.08
N ALA A 316 -6.30 11.55 -7.76
CA ALA A 316 -5.68 10.42 -7.06
C ALA A 316 -6.41 9.09 -7.25
N ALA A 317 -7.75 9.11 -7.30
CA ALA A 317 -8.57 7.94 -7.61
C ALA A 317 -8.28 7.38 -9.01
N ASP A 318 -8.12 8.24 -10.01
CA ASP A 318 -7.81 7.82 -11.38
C ASP A 318 -6.38 7.30 -11.50
N ARG A 319 -5.43 7.90 -10.78
CA ARG A 319 -4.04 7.38 -10.68
C ARG A 319 -4.01 5.99 -10.08
N TYR A 320 -4.76 5.76 -9.01
CA TYR A 320 -4.89 4.43 -8.39
C TYR A 320 -5.52 3.44 -9.37
N ARG A 321 -6.62 3.82 -10.03
CA ARG A 321 -7.29 2.97 -11.04
C ARG A 321 -6.34 2.62 -12.19
N ALA A 322 -5.60 3.60 -12.73
CA ALA A 322 -4.64 3.38 -13.80
C ALA A 322 -3.52 2.43 -13.37
N LEU A 323 -3.01 2.59 -12.14
CA LEU A 323 -2.01 1.70 -11.56
C LEU A 323 -2.52 0.26 -11.48
N VAL A 324 -3.69 0.03 -10.88
CA VAL A 324 -4.27 -1.31 -10.76
C VAL A 324 -4.56 -1.92 -12.12
N SER A 325 -5.20 -1.17 -13.02
CA SER A 325 -5.47 -1.63 -14.38
C SER A 325 -4.20 -2.05 -15.12
N ARG A 326 -3.12 -1.27 -15.01
CA ARG A 326 -1.82 -1.61 -15.62
C ARG A 326 -1.28 -2.93 -15.08
N LEU A 327 -1.36 -3.16 -13.76
CA LEU A 327 -0.92 -4.41 -13.14
C LEU A 327 -1.73 -5.60 -13.65
N ILE A 328 -3.06 -5.50 -13.66
CA ILE A 328 -3.95 -6.54 -14.15
C ILE A 328 -3.67 -6.85 -15.62
N THR A 329 -3.53 -5.83 -16.47
CA THR A 329 -3.16 -6.01 -17.87
C THR A 329 -1.81 -6.73 -18.01
N ALA A 330 -0.81 -6.40 -17.19
CA ALA A 330 0.48 -7.06 -17.22
C ALA A 330 0.38 -8.54 -16.83
N VAL A 331 -0.32 -8.88 -15.75
CA VAL A 331 -0.49 -10.28 -15.30
C VAL A 331 -1.23 -11.14 -16.34
N ARG A 332 -2.22 -10.56 -17.02
CA ARG A 332 -3.00 -11.22 -18.07
C ARG A 332 -2.32 -11.23 -19.44
N ALA A 333 -1.17 -10.58 -19.60
CA ALA A 333 -0.46 -10.55 -20.88
C ALA A 333 -0.05 -11.98 -21.28
N PRO A 334 -0.18 -12.36 -22.56
CA PRO A 334 0.20 -13.68 -23.02
C PRO A 334 1.68 -13.98 -22.75
N LEU A 335 1.99 -15.24 -22.45
CA LEU A 335 3.37 -15.69 -22.31
C LEU A 335 4.12 -15.51 -23.63
N PRO A 336 5.40 -15.08 -23.61
CA PRO A 336 6.22 -15.03 -24.82
C PRO A 336 6.23 -16.41 -25.49
N GLY A 337 5.83 -16.49 -26.77
CA GLY A 337 5.89 -17.73 -27.56
C GLY A 337 4.59 -18.54 -27.69
N VAL A 338 3.47 -18.07 -27.12
CA VAL A 338 2.14 -18.62 -27.38
C VAL A 338 1.35 -17.62 -28.23
N SER A 339 1.44 -17.76 -29.56
CA SER A 339 0.69 -16.94 -30.53
C SER A 339 -0.23 -17.80 -31.38
#